data_AF-A0A1Q8YCI0-F1
#
_entry.id   AF-A0A1Q8YCI0-F1
#
_cell.length_a   1.000
_cell.length_b   1.000
_cell.length_c   1.000
_cell.angle_alpha   90.00
_cell.angle_beta   90.00
_cell.angle_gamma   90.00
#
_symmetry.space_group_name_H-M   'P 1'
#
loop_
_entity.id
_entity.type
_entity.pdbx_description
1 polymer ?
#
loop_
_entity_poly.entity_id
_entity_poly.type
_entity_poly.pdbx_seq_one_letter_code
_entity_poly.pdbx_strand_id
1 'polypeptide(L)'
;MGAFHITFCCSNTEPEPWLEGLRAALPKAQVSVWQSGAALADYAVVWAPPQQFMDEQLQLKGIFNIGAGVDALMKLRLPPNAVVVRLEDAGMAVQMAE
;
A
#
# COMPACT_ATOMS: atom_id res chain seq x y z
N MET A 1 -19.56 10.35 -1.29
CA MET A 1 -18.49 9.35 -1.02
C MET A 1 -18.04 9.55 0.41
N GLY A 2 -18.20 8.54 1.26
CA GLY A 2 -17.85 8.59 2.69
C GLY A 2 -16.34 8.59 2.91
N ALA A 3 -15.92 8.80 4.17
CA ALA A 3 -14.54 8.59 4.57
C ALA A 3 -14.15 7.12 4.35
N PHE A 4 -12.92 6.90 3.90
CA PHE A 4 -12.34 5.57 3.67
C PHE A 4 -10.93 5.52 4.25
N HIS A 5 -10.46 4.33 4.60
CA HIS A 5 -9.19 4.16 5.30
C HIS A 5 -8.12 3.59 4.37
N ILE A 6 -6.97 4.26 4.34
CA ILE A 6 -5.74 3.81 3.67
C ILE A 6 -4.72 3.47 4.75
N THR A 7 -4.17 2.26 4.69
CA THR A 7 -3.07 1.86 5.56
C THR A 7 -1.76 1.74 4.77
N PHE A 8 -0.67 2.20 5.36
CA PHE A 8 0.67 2.17 4.79
C PHE A 8 1.53 1.10 5.47
N CYS A 9 2.08 0.17 4.70
CA CYS A 9 2.93 -0.91 5.21
C CYS A 9 4.12 -1.15 4.26
N CYS A 10 5.22 -0.45 4.51
CA CYS A 10 6.44 -0.56 3.71
C CYS A 10 7.64 -0.86 4.60
N SER A 11 8.34 -1.95 4.31
CA SER A 11 9.62 -2.26 4.96
C SER A 11 10.69 -1.28 4.46
N ASN A 12 11.52 -0.74 5.36
CA ASN A 12 12.66 0.12 5.03
C ASN A 12 12.34 1.39 4.22
N THR A 13 11.09 1.87 4.27
CA THR A 13 10.67 3.13 3.62
C THR A 13 10.13 4.08 4.68
N GLU A 14 10.59 5.33 4.65
CA GLU A 14 10.05 6.35 5.56
C GLU A 14 8.58 6.63 5.23
N PRO A 15 7.66 6.50 6.20
CA PRO A 15 6.23 6.62 5.93
C PRO A 15 5.78 8.06 5.70
N GLU A 16 6.42 9.03 6.34
CA GLU A 16 5.88 10.39 6.44
C GLU A 16 5.69 11.11 5.09
N PRO A 17 6.64 11.05 4.13
CA PRO A 17 6.44 11.65 2.81
C PRO A 17 5.25 11.05 2.06
N TRP A 18 5.01 9.74 2.22
CA TRP A 18 3.88 9.05 1.62
C TRP A 18 2.56 9.44 2.28
N LEU A 19 2.55 9.50 3.61
CA LEU A 19 1.39 9.90 4.40
C LEU A 19 0.95 11.33 4.06
N GLU A 20 1.89 12.27 4.01
CA GLU A 20 1.66 13.66 3.61
C GLU A 20 1.08 13.73 2.20
N GLY A 21 1.71 13.05 1.23
CA GLY A 21 1.23 13.03 -0.16
C GLY A 21 -0.18 12.43 -0.31
N LEU A 22 -0.45 11.32 0.38
CA LEU A 22 -1.77 10.68 0.38
C LEU A 22 -2.83 11.57 1.02
N ARG A 23 -2.54 12.22 2.14
CA ARG A 23 -3.46 13.16 2.80
C ARG A 23 -3.74 14.38 1.94
N ALA A 24 -2.72 14.92 1.27
CA ALA A 24 -2.87 16.06 0.37
C ALA A 24 -3.69 15.71 -0.87
N ALA A 25 -3.44 14.56 -1.50
CA ALA A 25 -4.15 14.12 -2.70
C ALA A 25 -5.57 13.61 -2.40
N LEU A 26 -5.76 12.99 -1.23
CA LEU A 26 -7.00 12.33 -0.80
C LEU A 26 -7.44 12.87 0.58
N PRO A 27 -7.89 14.13 0.68
CA PRO A 27 -8.19 14.77 1.97
C PRO A 27 -9.36 14.15 2.74
N LYS A 28 -10.12 13.26 2.10
CA LYS A 28 -11.23 12.50 2.71
C LYS A 28 -10.80 11.12 3.21
N ALA A 29 -9.57 10.70 2.91
CA ALA A 29 -9.03 9.44 3.38
C ALA A 29 -8.47 9.60 4.79
N GLN A 30 -8.78 8.65 5.67
CA GLN A 30 -7.96 8.44 6.85
C GLN A 30 -6.70 7.70 6.42
N VAL A 31 -5.52 8.21 6.76
CA VAL A 31 -4.24 7.58 6.39
C VAL A 31 -3.44 7.26 7.65
N SER A 32 -3.11 5.98 7.83
CA SER A 32 -2.37 5.48 8.99
C SER A 32 -1.21 4.57 8.57
N VAL A 33 -0.18 4.49 9.41
CA VAL A 33 0.85 3.43 9.30
C VAL A 33 0.29 2.17 9.94
N TRP A 34 0.43 1.04 9.27
CA TRP A 34 0.03 -0.24 9.83
C TRP A 34 0.92 -0.61 11.02
N GLN A 35 0.29 -1.16 12.05
CA GLN A 35 0.90 -1.86 13.17
C GLN A 35 0.08 -3.10 13.46
N SER A 36 0.68 -4.13 14.08
CA SER A 36 -0.03 -5.36 14.46
C SER A 36 -1.33 -5.04 15.23
N GLY A 37 -2.45 -5.58 14.77
CA GLY A 37 -3.76 -5.33 15.39
C GLY A 37 -4.38 -3.96 15.05
N ALA A 38 -3.86 -3.26 14.04
CA ALA A 38 -4.47 -2.05 13.52
C ALA A 38 -5.88 -2.31 12.96
N ALA A 39 -6.68 -1.24 12.90
CA ALA A 39 -8.01 -1.30 12.30
C ALA A 39 -7.95 -1.74 10.83
N LEU A 40 -9.04 -2.37 10.37
CA LEU A 40 -9.19 -2.75 8.97
C LEU A 40 -9.20 -1.51 8.06
N ALA A 41 -8.52 -1.61 6.92
CA ALA A 41 -8.45 -0.58 5.89
C ALA A 41 -9.21 -1.00 4.63
N ASP A 42 -9.64 0.00 3.85
CA ASP A 42 -10.23 -0.21 2.53
C ASP A 42 -9.15 -0.42 1.48
N TYR A 43 -8.01 0.28 1.62
CA TYR A 43 -6.90 0.24 0.68
C TYR A 43 -5.56 0.16 1.41
N ALA A 44 -4.57 -0.44 0.74
CA ALA A 44 -3.22 -0.58 1.26
C ALA A 44 -2.21 0.01 0.29
N VAL A 45 -1.22 0.74 0.82
CA VAL A 45 0.00 1.14 0.10
C VAL A 45 1.15 0.35 0.70
N VAL A 46 1.82 -0.48 -0.11
CA VAL A 46 2.73 -1.50 0.41
C VAL A 46 4.05 -1.62 -0.36
N TRP A 47 5.08 -2.03 0.38
CA TRP A 47 6.35 -2.50 -0.14
C TRP A 47 6.88 -3.64 0.73
N ALA A 48 7.02 -4.82 0.14
CA ALA A 48 7.43 -6.05 0.84
C ALA A 48 6.76 -6.18 2.24
N PRO A 49 5.42 -6.17 2.32
CA PRO A 49 4.72 -6.29 3.60
C PRO A 49 4.89 -7.69 4.19
N PRO A 50 4.81 -7.86 5.53
CA PRO A 50 4.81 -9.18 6.15
C PRO A 50 3.50 -9.93 5.87
N GLN A 51 3.52 -11.28 5.93
CA GLN A 51 2.29 -12.08 5.78
C GLN A 51 1.20 -11.69 6.80
N GLN A 52 1.60 -11.33 8.01
CA GLN A 52 0.68 -10.87 9.06
C GLN A 52 -0.18 -9.69 8.61
N PHE A 53 0.38 -8.75 7.84
CA PHE A 53 -0.38 -7.63 7.30
C PHE A 53 -1.56 -8.10 6.44
N MET A 54 -1.31 -9.06 5.54
CA MET A 54 -2.35 -9.59 4.65
C MET A 54 -3.40 -10.41 5.41
N ASP A 55 -2.96 -11.16 6.42
CA ASP A 55 -3.86 -11.97 7.26
C ASP A 55 -4.77 -11.11 8.15
N GLU A 56 -4.30 -9.92 8.57
CA GLU A 56 -5.09 -8.97 9.38
C GLU A 56 -6.01 -8.09 8.52
N GLN A 57 -5.58 -7.68 7.32
CA GLN A 57 -6.27 -6.68 6.50
C GLN A 57 -7.23 -7.33 5.47
N LEU A 58 -8.19 -8.12 5.96
CA LEU A 58 -9.08 -8.92 5.11
C LEU A 58 -10.15 -8.12 4.34
N GLN A 59 -10.37 -6.83 4.69
CA GLN A 59 -11.34 -5.94 4.05
C GLN A 59 -10.76 -5.22 2.82
N LEU A 60 -9.47 -5.39 2.52
CA LEU A 60 -8.82 -4.66 1.44
C LEU A 60 -9.54 -4.86 0.10
N LYS A 61 -9.91 -3.74 -0.50
CA LYS A 61 -10.47 -3.64 -1.85
C LYS A 61 -9.36 -3.49 -2.89
N GLY A 62 -8.26 -2.85 -2.50
CA GLY A 62 -7.10 -2.64 -3.37
C GLY A 62 -5.78 -2.58 -2.60
N ILE A 63 -4.74 -3.17 -3.20
CA ILE A 63 -3.36 -3.19 -2.69
C ILE A 63 -2.48 -2.52 -3.75
N PHE A 64 -1.89 -1.37 -3.39
CA PHE A 64 -1.01 -0.59 -4.25
C PHE A 64 0.45 -0.87 -3.88
N ASN A 65 1.16 -1.59 -4.75
CA ASN A 65 2.59 -1.86 -4.58
C ASN A 65 3.43 -0.69 -5.09
N ILE A 66 4.26 -0.11 -4.23
CA ILE A 66 5.00 1.13 -4.56
C ILE A 66 6.28 0.92 -5.37
N GLY A 67 6.64 -0.32 -5.72
CA GLY A 67 7.79 -0.57 -6.60
C GLY A 67 7.45 -1.48 -7.77
N ALA A 68 8.41 -1.60 -8.69
CA ALA A 68 8.24 -2.34 -9.94
C ALA A 68 8.14 -3.86 -9.73
N GLY A 69 8.84 -4.39 -8.71
CA GLY A 69 8.82 -5.81 -8.36
C GLY A 69 7.59 -6.18 -7.52
N VAL A 70 6.86 -7.22 -7.95
CA VAL A 70 5.72 -7.80 -7.21
C VAL A 70 6.05 -9.15 -6.60
N ASP A 71 7.27 -9.65 -6.75
CA ASP A 71 7.70 -10.99 -6.31
C ASP A 71 7.47 -11.22 -4.81
N ALA A 72 7.69 -10.19 -3.99
CA ALA A 72 7.45 -10.27 -2.56
C ALA A 72 5.96 -10.45 -2.24
N LEU A 73 5.08 -9.75 -2.96
CA LEU A 73 3.63 -9.87 -2.80
C LEU A 73 3.09 -11.21 -3.31
N MET A 74 3.62 -11.71 -4.43
CA MET A 74 3.17 -12.96 -5.03
C MET A 74 3.52 -14.19 -4.18
N LYS A 75 4.43 -14.06 -3.20
CA LYS A 75 4.74 -15.09 -2.22
C LYS A 75 3.78 -15.12 -1.03
N LEU A 76 2.95 -14.08 -0.86
CA LEU A 76 2.00 -13.96 0.23
C LEU A 76 0.65 -14.56 -0.13
N ARG A 77 -0.09 -14.98 0.88
CA ARG A 77 -1.54 -15.20 0.75
C ARG A 77 -2.22 -13.84 0.79
N LEU A 78 -2.77 -13.43 -0.35
CA LEU A 78 -3.47 -12.15 -0.48
C LEU A 78 -4.95 -12.30 -0.08
N PRO A 79 -5.60 -11.22 0.39
CA PRO A 79 -7.03 -11.24 0.63
C PRO A 79 -7.79 -11.57 -0.66
N PRO A 80 -8.78 -12.48 -0.62
CA PRO A 80 -9.38 -13.06 -1.83
C PRO A 80 -10.12 -12.05 -2.72
N ASN A 81 -10.53 -10.91 -2.15
CA ASN A 81 -11.28 -9.87 -2.85
C ASN A 81 -10.42 -8.65 -3.23
N ALA A 82 -9.13 -8.65 -2.89
CA ALA A 82 -8.27 -7.50 -3.10
C ALA A 82 -7.73 -7.47 -4.54
N VAL A 83 -7.84 -6.31 -5.19
CA VAL A 83 -7.17 -6.06 -6.47
C VAL A 83 -5.75 -5.57 -6.21
N VAL A 84 -4.75 -6.23 -6.80
CA VAL A 84 -3.36 -5.75 -6.75
C VAL A 84 -3.09 -4.79 -7.90
N VAL A 85 -2.67 -3.58 -7.55
CA VAL A 85 -2.24 -2.54 -8.49
C VAL A 85 -0.74 -2.33 -8.29
N ARG A 86 0.04 -2.44 -9.37
CA ARG A 86 1.46 -2.07 -9.36
C ARG A 86 1.65 -0.72 -10.01
N LEU A 87 2.58 0.07 -9.50
CA LEU A 87 3.05 1.26 -10.21
C LEU A 87 3.95 0.78 -11.36
N GLU A 88 3.48 0.89 -12.61
CA GLU A 88 4.28 0.56 -13.79
C GLU A 88 5.42 1.56 -14.00
N ASP A 89 5.21 2.83 -13.64
CA ASP A 89 6.24 3.85 -13.74
C ASP A 89 5.99 4.98 -12.72
N ALA A 90 6.48 4.82 -11.49
CA ALA A 90 6.46 5.87 -10.46
C ALA A 90 7.47 7.01 -10.75
N GLY A 91 7.66 7.36 -12.03
CA GLY A 91 8.71 8.26 -12.51
C GLY A 91 10.06 7.60 -12.78
N MET A 92 10.13 6.27 -12.86
CA MET A 92 11.40 5.54 -13.08
C MET A 92 11.76 5.35 -14.58
N ALA A 93 10.91 5.74 -15.52
CA ALA A 93 11.23 5.69 -16.96
C ALA A 93 12.32 6.70 -17.38
N VAL A 94 12.67 7.67 -16.53
CA VAL A 94 13.68 8.72 -16.81
C VAL A 94 14.97 8.50 -16.00
N GLN A 95 15.39 7.26 -15.75
CA GLN A 95 16.75 6.99 -15.23
C GLN A 95 17.49 5.83 -15.91
N MET A 96 17.09 5.44 -17.13
CA MET A 96 17.81 4.43 -17.92
C MET A 96 18.14 4.91 -19.34
N ALA A 97 18.70 6.11 -19.44
CA ALA A 97 19.31 6.61 -20.67
C ALA A 97 20.47 7.57 -20.35
N GLU A 98 21.46 7.13 -19.57
CA GLU A 98 22.86 7.58 -19.66
C GLU A 98 23.82 6.41 -19.35
#